data_AF-A0A2A3Y3B5-F1
#
_entry.id   AF-A0A2A3Y3B5-F1
#
_cell.length_a   1.000
_cell.length_b   1.000
_cell.length_c   1.000
_cell.angle_alpha   90.00
_cell.angle_beta   90.00
_cell.angle_gamma   90.00
#
_symmetry.space_group_name_H-M   'P 1'
#
loop_
_entity.id
_entity.type
_entity.pdbx_description
1 polymer ?
#
loop_
_entity_poly.entity_id
_entity_poly.type
_entity_poly.pdbx_seq_one_letter_code
_entity_poly.pdbx_strand_id
1 'polypeptide(L)'
;MSSIYDFPKMPMPYPEQNPWYDLSSLVLNGWAADPVSFPFMAKIDGNEISIYLRTRRGTDRFITSDLQDEIIPAGDRVFGAYAAAPGDIAFWMRTDGRTQIFSITGDYATLTNGSLSNYVVESTYLRRAS
;
A
#
# COMPACT_ATOMS: atom_id res chain seq x y z
N MET A 1 9.18 16.61 -10.67
CA MET A 1 8.93 15.50 -9.74
C MET A 1 7.79 15.93 -8.85
N SER A 2 6.80 15.08 -8.67
CA SER A 2 5.69 15.28 -7.73
C SER A 2 6.14 14.93 -6.31
N SER A 3 5.66 15.65 -5.31
CA SER A 3 5.94 15.34 -3.90
C SER A 3 4.74 14.62 -3.27
N ILE A 4 4.97 13.80 -2.24
CA ILE A 4 3.86 13.24 -1.44
C ILE A 4 2.93 14.32 -0.85
N TYR A 5 3.47 15.53 -0.61
CA TYR A 5 2.68 16.64 -0.09
C TYR A 5 1.68 17.21 -1.09
N ASP A 6 1.77 16.82 -2.37
CA ASP A 6 0.83 17.19 -3.42
C ASP A 6 -0.41 16.29 -3.44
N PHE A 7 -0.41 15.17 -2.70
CA PHE A 7 -1.55 14.27 -2.62
C PHE A 7 -2.65 14.82 -1.71
N PRO A 8 -3.93 14.51 -1.98
CA PRO A 8 -5.03 14.89 -1.11
C PRO A 8 -4.81 14.38 0.32
N LYS A 9 -5.03 15.27 1.30
CA LYS A 9 -5.12 14.88 2.70
C LYS A 9 -6.46 14.20 2.93
N MET A 10 -6.46 13.09 3.67
CA MET A 10 -7.71 12.45 4.07
C MET A 10 -8.51 13.37 4.98
N PRO A 11 -9.83 13.51 4.77
CA PRO A 11 -10.68 14.28 5.67
C PRO A 11 -10.70 13.62 7.04
N MET A 12 -10.19 14.32 8.06
CA MET A 12 -10.16 13.83 9.44
C MET A 12 -11.08 14.67 10.33
N PRO A 13 -11.83 14.04 11.26
CA PRO A 13 -12.70 14.76 12.19
C PRO A 13 -11.91 15.61 13.19
N TYR A 14 -10.64 15.28 13.44
CA TYR A 14 -9.72 16.04 14.29
C TYR A 14 -8.41 16.28 13.52
N PRO A 15 -7.90 17.52 13.45
CA PRO A 15 -6.67 17.80 12.72
C PRO A 15 -5.46 17.23 13.49
N GLU A 16 -4.94 16.09 13.04
CA GLU A 16 -3.63 15.61 13.49
C GLU A 16 -2.50 16.47 12.92
N GLN A 17 -1.38 16.58 13.65
CA GLN A 17 -0.18 17.27 13.15
C GLN A 17 0.37 16.64 11.87
N ASN A 18 0.20 15.32 11.72
CA ASN A 18 0.69 14.52 10.61
C ASN A 18 -0.50 13.85 9.91
N PRO A 19 -1.05 14.44 8.83
CA PRO A 19 -2.21 13.88 8.16
C PRO A 19 -1.88 12.61 7.39
N TRP A 20 -2.90 11.78 7.15
CA TRP A 20 -2.84 10.73 6.15
C TRP A 20 -3.00 11.33 4.76
N TYR A 21 -2.13 10.92 3.84
CA TYR A 21 -2.15 11.27 2.42
C TYR A 21 -2.75 10.11 1.63
N ASP A 22 -3.68 10.43 0.73
CA ASP A 22 -4.31 9.46 -0.16
C ASP A 22 -3.39 9.16 -1.35
N LEU A 23 -2.85 7.93 -1.40
CA LEU A 23 -1.98 7.44 -2.46
C LEU A 23 -2.75 6.68 -3.56
N SER A 24 -4.08 6.66 -3.52
CA SER A 24 -4.89 5.85 -4.45
C SER A 24 -4.67 6.21 -5.91
N SER A 25 -4.26 7.44 -6.23
CA SER A 25 -3.92 7.84 -7.60
C SER A 25 -2.59 7.27 -8.12
N LEU A 26 -1.75 6.70 -7.24
CA LEU A 26 -0.54 5.96 -7.63
C LEU A 26 -0.84 4.52 -8.06
N VAL A 27 -2.06 4.03 -7.82
CA VAL A 27 -2.39 2.64 -8.06
C VAL A 27 -2.59 2.39 -9.56
N LEU A 28 -1.84 1.45 -10.10
CA LEU A 28 -1.86 1.09 -11.51
C LEU A 28 -2.93 0.03 -11.82
N ASN A 29 -3.25 -0.11 -13.11
CA ASN A 29 -4.10 -1.17 -13.64
C ASN A 29 -5.51 -1.25 -13.03
N GLY A 30 -6.02 -0.15 -12.48
CA GLY A 30 -7.36 -0.10 -11.89
C GLY A 30 -7.51 -0.97 -10.64
N TRP A 31 -6.41 -1.33 -9.97
CA TRP A 31 -6.47 -2.18 -8.78
C TRP A 31 -7.27 -1.51 -7.65
N ALA A 32 -7.11 -0.18 -7.48
CA ALA A 32 -7.90 0.63 -6.57
C ALA A 32 -9.03 1.38 -7.31
N ALA A 33 -9.82 0.68 -8.13
CA ALA A 33 -10.95 1.30 -8.85
C ALA A 33 -12.00 1.96 -7.95
N ASP A 34 -11.94 1.73 -6.63
CA ASP A 34 -12.74 2.41 -5.62
C ASP A 34 -11.87 2.78 -4.39
N PRO A 35 -11.43 4.05 -4.25
CA PRO A 35 -10.61 4.49 -3.12
C PRO A 35 -11.36 4.47 -1.78
N VAL A 36 -12.71 4.43 -1.80
CA VAL A 36 -13.52 4.31 -0.58
C VAL A 36 -13.42 2.89 -0.01
N SER A 37 -13.48 1.88 -0.90
CA SER A 37 -13.41 0.47 -0.49
C SER A 37 -11.99 -0.09 -0.43
N PHE A 38 -11.04 0.50 -1.16
CA PHE A 38 -9.64 0.08 -1.28
C PHE A 38 -8.69 1.26 -1.06
N PRO A 39 -8.76 1.93 0.12
CA PRO A 39 -7.85 3.02 0.42
C PRO A 39 -6.40 2.54 0.40
N PHE A 40 -5.53 3.35 -0.22
CA PHE A 40 -4.10 3.27 -0.06
C PHE A 40 -3.61 4.61 0.47
N MET A 41 -3.06 4.62 1.68
CA MET A 41 -2.70 5.84 2.38
C MET A 41 -1.34 5.72 3.04
N ALA A 42 -0.66 6.86 3.19
CA ALA A 42 0.56 6.96 3.97
C ALA A 42 0.52 8.16 4.92
N LYS A 43 1.17 8.01 6.06
CA LYS A 43 1.40 9.07 7.05
C LYS A 43 2.90 9.16 7.30
N ILE A 44 3.44 10.36 7.21
CA ILE A 44 4.87 10.63 7.44
C ILE A 44 5.02 11.28 8.82
N ASP A 45 5.90 10.72 9.64
CA ASP A 45 6.31 11.29 10.92
C ASP A 45 7.83 11.29 11.03
N GLY A 46 8.45 12.43 10.69
CA GLY A 46 9.90 12.55 10.61
C GLY A 46 10.52 11.54 9.64
N ASN A 47 11.22 10.53 10.17
CA ASN A 47 11.88 9.47 9.39
C ASN A 47 11.06 8.18 9.29
N GLU A 48 9.90 8.13 9.95
CA GLU A 48 9.00 6.98 9.95
C GLU A 48 7.83 7.23 9.00
N ILE A 49 7.44 6.18 8.28
CA ILE A 49 6.31 6.19 7.38
C ILE A 49 5.39 5.06 7.78
N SER A 50 4.16 5.40 8.10
CA SER A 50 3.08 4.43 8.32
C SER A 50 2.27 4.31 7.05
N ILE A 51 1.96 3.09 6.66
CA ILE A 51 1.11 2.78 5.51
C ILE A 51 -0.15 2.06 5.96
N TYR A 52 -1.24 2.36 5.29
CA TYR A 52 -2.48 1.61 5.36
C TYR A 52 -2.94 1.30 3.94
N LEU A 53 -3.16 0.04 3.66
CA LEU A 53 -3.63 -0.42 2.37
C LEU A 53 -4.71 -1.46 2.59
N ARG A 54 -5.91 -1.20 2.07
CA ARG A 54 -6.94 -2.23 1.93
C ARG A 54 -6.92 -2.73 0.50
N THR A 55 -6.77 -4.04 0.33
CA THR A 55 -6.64 -4.68 -0.98
C THR A 55 -7.49 -5.94 -1.10
N ARG A 56 -7.67 -6.38 -2.33
CA ARG A 56 -8.24 -7.69 -2.66
C ARG A 56 -7.09 -8.69 -2.81
N ARG A 57 -7.43 -9.98 -2.79
CA ARG A 57 -6.51 -11.01 -3.29
C ARG A 57 -6.11 -10.65 -4.73
N GLY A 58 -4.82 -10.43 -4.96
CA GLY A 58 -4.27 -10.09 -6.27
C GLY A 58 -3.19 -11.08 -6.70
N THR A 59 -2.85 -11.05 -7.98
CA THR A 59 -1.84 -11.95 -8.55
C THR A 59 -0.43 -11.40 -8.36
N ASP A 60 0.51 -12.32 -8.24
CA ASP A 60 1.95 -12.19 -8.04
C ASP A 60 2.72 -11.40 -9.10
N ARG A 61 2.07 -10.74 -10.07
CA ARG A 61 2.74 -10.19 -11.26
C ARG A 61 2.46 -8.74 -11.58
N PHE A 62 1.66 -8.06 -10.77
CA PHE A 62 1.33 -6.67 -11.07
C PHE A 62 2.03 -5.74 -10.10
N ILE A 63 2.83 -4.85 -10.69
CA ILE A 63 3.26 -3.64 -10.01
C ILE A 63 1.98 -2.89 -9.63
N THR A 64 1.79 -2.68 -8.33
CA THR A 64 0.58 -2.06 -7.79
C THR A 64 0.65 -0.55 -7.83
N SER A 65 1.84 0.02 -7.65
CA SER A 65 2.05 1.47 -7.67
C SER A 65 3.50 1.83 -7.99
N ASP A 66 3.68 3.07 -8.42
CA ASP A 66 4.99 3.73 -8.50
C ASP A 66 5.05 4.81 -7.42
N LEU A 67 5.94 4.62 -6.44
CA LEU A 67 6.04 5.47 -5.26
C LEU A 67 6.92 6.69 -5.53
N GLN A 68 6.55 7.83 -4.96
CA GLN A 68 7.42 9.00 -4.94
C GLN A 68 8.63 8.76 -4.02
N ASP A 69 9.75 9.42 -4.31
CA ASP A 69 11.01 9.25 -3.60
C ASP A 69 10.87 9.39 -2.07
N GLU A 70 9.99 10.28 -1.61
CA GLU A 70 9.79 10.55 -0.18
C GLU A 70 9.20 9.37 0.61
N ILE A 71 8.57 8.41 -0.07
CA ILE A 71 7.97 7.23 0.56
C ILE A 71 8.62 5.91 0.16
N ILE A 72 9.77 5.98 -0.51
CA ILE A 72 10.55 4.77 -0.78
C ILE A 72 11.19 4.29 0.53
N PRO A 73 11.06 3.00 0.88
CA PRO A 73 11.66 2.46 2.10
C PRO A 73 13.20 2.43 2.00
N ALA A 74 13.88 2.46 3.15
CA ALA A 74 15.35 2.38 3.18
C ALA A 74 15.94 1.05 2.64
N GLY A 75 15.13 0.01 2.58
CA GLY A 75 15.46 -1.30 2.03
C GLY A 75 14.17 -1.99 1.59
N ASP A 76 14.27 -3.06 0.80
CA ASP A 76 13.10 -3.83 0.39
C ASP A 76 12.33 -4.33 1.63
N ARG A 77 11.01 -4.07 1.67
CA ARG A 77 10.14 -4.45 2.78
C ARG A 77 9.00 -5.32 2.29
N VAL A 78 8.77 -6.42 3.00
CA VAL A 78 7.61 -7.29 2.80
C VAL A 78 6.74 -7.22 4.03
N PHE A 79 5.48 -6.85 3.84
CA PHE A 79 4.49 -6.73 4.89
C PHE A 79 3.42 -7.79 4.70
N GLY A 80 3.13 -8.58 5.75
CA GLY A 80 2.03 -9.54 5.72
C GLY A 80 0.69 -8.80 5.75
N ALA A 81 -0.25 -9.23 4.92
CA ALA A 81 -1.61 -8.72 4.94
C ALA A 81 -2.46 -9.54 5.90
N TYR A 82 -3.21 -8.88 6.78
CA TYR A 82 -4.16 -9.54 7.67
C TYR A 82 -5.54 -9.64 7.03
N ALA A 83 -6.22 -10.76 7.27
CA ALA A 83 -7.61 -11.00 6.90
C ALA A 83 -8.35 -11.70 8.05
N ALA A 84 -9.69 -11.64 8.02
CA ALA A 84 -10.53 -12.35 8.99
C ALA A 84 -10.44 -13.89 8.89
N ALA A 85 -9.86 -14.39 7.80
CA ALA A 85 -9.47 -15.79 7.60
C ALA A 85 -7.94 -15.84 7.37
N PRO A 86 -7.26 -16.98 7.66
CA PRO A 86 -5.81 -17.10 7.46
C PRO A 86 -5.42 -16.68 6.04
N GLY A 87 -4.58 -15.66 5.93
CA GLY A 87 -4.25 -15.01 4.67
C GLY A 87 -2.79 -15.22 4.30
N ASP A 88 -2.56 -15.78 3.12
CA ASP A 88 -1.24 -16.00 2.52
C ASP A 88 -0.80 -14.81 1.66
N ILE A 89 -1.20 -13.56 1.96
CA ILE A 89 -0.93 -12.41 1.09
C ILE A 89 0.13 -11.51 1.71
N ALA A 90 1.06 -11.03 0.90
CA ALA A 90 2.07 -10.07 1.27
C ALA A 90 2.09 -8.87 0.32
N PHE A 91 2.51 -7.72 0.85
CA PHE A 91 2.77 -6.49 0.14
C PHE A 91 4.27 -6.18 0.17
N TRP A 92 4.89 -6.13 -0.99
CA TRP A 92 6.29 -5.78 -1.18
C TRP A 92 6.41 -4.32 -1.59
N MET A 93 7.19 -3.55 -0.85
CA MET A 93 7.68 -2.24 -1.24
C MET A 93 9.17 -2.32 -1.53
N ARG A 94 9.57 -1.93 -2.74
CA ARG A 94 10.95 -2.03 -3.22
C ARG A 94 11.67 -0.69 -3.14
N THR A 95 13.00 -0.72 -3.06
CA THR A 95 13.83 0.50 -3.07
C THR A 95 13.85 1.24 -4.41
N ASP A 96 13.33 0.62 -5.48
CA ASP A 96 13.14 1.24 -6.80
C ASP A 96 11.79 1.96 -6.94
N GLY A 97 11.02 2.07 -5.85
CA GLY A 97 9.72 2.73 -5.82
C GLY A 97 8.55 1.85 -6.25
N ARG A 98 8.79 0.63 -6.75
CA ARG A 98 7.71 -0.25 -7.17
C ARG A 98 7.13 -1.01 -5.98
N THR A 99 5.83 -1.23 -6.04
CA THR A 99 5.13 -2.08 -5.08
C THR A 99 4.50 -3.29 -5.76
N GLN A 100 4.28 -4.36 -5.00
CA GLN A 100 3.68 -5.59 -5.49
C GLN A 100 2.87 -6.27 -4.39
N ILE A 101 1.74 -6.87 -4.74
CA ILE A 101 0.99 -7.75 -3.83
C ILE A 101 1.05 -9.16 -4.40
N PHE A 102 1.33 -10.15 -3.55
CA PHE A 102 1.51 -11.53 -3.99
C PHE A 102 1.07 -12.54 -2.92
N SER A 103 0.83 -13.77 -3.37
CA SER A 103 0.58 -14.91 -2.47
C SER A 103 1.90 -15.54 -2.02
N ILE A 104 2.09 -15.72 -0.72
CA ILE A 104 3.25 -16.34 -0.07
C ILE A 104 3.27 -17.85 -0.36
N THR A 105 2.11 -18.50 -0.43
CA THR A 105 1.99 -19.96 -0.61
C THR A 105 1.92 -20.42 -2.06
N GLY A 106 1.81 -19.49 -3.02
CA GLY A 106 1.82 -19.82 -4.45
C GLY A 106 0.54 -20.48 -4.98
N ASP A 107 -0.58 -20.43 -4.27
CA ASP A 107 -1.89 -20.78 -4.86
C ASP A 107 -2.41 -19.63 -5.73
N TYR A 108 -2.23 -19.76 -7.06
CA TYR A 108 -2.51 -18.70 -8.04
C TYR A 108 -3.92 -18.77 -8.65
N ALA A 109 -4.56 -19.95 -8.65
CA ALA A 109 -5.85 -20.13 -9.32
C ALA A 109 -6.98 -19.39 -8.58
N THR A 110 -6.85 -19.23 -7.27
CA THR A 110 -7.82 -18.54 -6.39
C THR A 110 -7.61 -17.02 -6.30
N LEU A 111 -6.61 -16.47 -7.02
CA LEU A 111 -6.29 -15.02 -7.06
C LEU A 111 -7.01 -14.29 -8.21
N THR A 112 -7.64 -15.01 -9.14
CA THR A 112 -8.05 -14.50 -10.46
C THR A 112 -9.47 -13.95 -10.54
N ASN A 113 -10.36 -14.27 -9.58
CA ASN A 113 -11.79 -13.99 -9.71
C ASN A 113 -12.31 -12.80 -8.89
N GLY A 114 -11.43 -12.08 -8.18
CA GLY A 114 -11.83 -10.91 -7.40
C GLY A 114 -12.84 -11.22 -6.28
N SER A 115 -12.93 -12.48 -5.83
CA SER A 115 -13.80 -12.90 -4.72
C SER A 115 -13.30 -12.32 -3.37
N LEU A 116 -13.69 -11.06 -3.16
CA LEU A 116 -13.95 -10.26 -1.95
C LEU A 116 -13.41 -10.70 -0.58
N SER A 117 -12.24 -11.32 -0.48
CA SER A 117 -11.50 -11.33 0.77
C SER A 117 -10.85 -9.96 0.93
N ASN A 118 -11.33 -9.16 1.88
CA ASN A 118 -10.73 -7.89 2.24
C ASN A 118 -9.46 -8.17 3.04
N TYR A 119 -8.31 -7.83 2.44
CA TYR A 119 -7.02 -7.85 3.11
C TYR A 119 -6.64 -6.45 3.50
N VAL A 120 -5.99 -6.32 4.64
CA VAL A 120 -5.45 -5.05 5.08
C VAL A 120 -3.97 -5.22 5.39
N VAL A 121 -3.18 -4.26 4.95
CA VAL A 121 -1.78 -4.11 5.28
C VAL A 121 -1.66 -2.83 6.07
N GLU A 122 -1.13 -2.95 7.27
CA GLU A 122 -0.85 -1.82 8.15
C GLU A 122 0.54 -2.04 8.73
N SER A 123 1.44 -1.09 8.48
CA SER A 123 2.82 -1.21 8.94
C SER A 123 3.53 0.13 8.95
N THR A 124 4.63 0.20 9.71
CA THR A 124 5.50 1.36 9.82
C THR A 124 6.92 0.97 9.44
N TYR A 125 7.59 1.80 8.64
CA TYR A 125 8.97 1.58 8.22
C TYR A 125 9.78 2.89 8.17
N LEU A 126 11.10 2.75 8.13
CA LEU A 126 12.01 3.88 7.99
C LEU A 126 12.16 4.27 6.52
N ARG A 127 11.99 5.57 6.23
CA ARG A 127 12.24 6.14 4.89
C ARG A 127 13.70 5.97 4.47
N ARG A 128 13.96 5.94 3.17
CA ARG A 128 15.32 6.03 2.62
C ARG A 128 15.96 7.33 3.09
N ALA A 129 17.19 7.26 3.61
CA ALA A 129 17.97 8.46 3.88
C ALA A 129 18.32 9.11 2.54
N SER A 130 17.95 10.39 2.38
CA SER A 130 18.32 11.22 1.24
C SER A 130 19.80 11.54 1.19
#